data_AF-A0A832KAM9-F1
#
_entry.id   AF-A0A832KAM9-F1
#
_cell.length_a   1.000
_cell.length_b   1.000
_cell.length_c   1.000
_cell.angle_alpha   90.00
_cell.angle_beta   90.00
_cell.angle_gamma   90.00
#
_symmetry.space_group_name_H-M   'P 1'
#
loop_
_entity.id
_entity.type
_entity.pdbx_description
1 polymer ?
#
loop_
_entity_poly.entity_id
_entity_poly.type
_entity_poly.pdbx_seq_one_letter_code
_entity_poly.pdbx_strand_id
1 'polypeptide(L)' 'MEAALHPADVNYLYFVSKNDGTHYFSRDYKSHRKAQMKYQRS' A
#
# COMPACT_ATOMS: atom_id res chain seq x y z
N MET A 1 -17.86 8.30 5.35
CA MET A 1 -17.13 8.32 6.65
C MET A 1 -16.91 6.92 7.21
N GLU A 2 -17.62 5.90 6.71
CA GLU A 2 -17.54 4.51 7.17
C GLU A 2 -16.14 3.97 7.49
N ALA A 3 -15.17 4.10 6.56
CA ALA A 3 -13.82 3.57 6.78
C ALA A 3 -13.06 4.18 7.97
N ALA A 4 -13.41 5.40 8.36
CA ALA A 4 -12.84 6.04 9.55
C ALA A 4 -13.47 5.52 10.85
N LEU A 5 -14.73 5.11 10.81
CA LEU A 5 -15.48 4.55 11.94
C LEU A 5 -15.21 3.04 12.09
N HIS A 6 -15.01 2.35 10.96
CA HIS A 6 -14.85 0.90 10.86
C HIS A 6 -13.69 0.57 9.93
N PRO A 7 -12.43 0.77 10.38
CA PRO A 7 -11.27 0.39 9.59
C PRO A 7 -11.17 -1.13 9.48
N ALA A 8 -10.48 -1.61 8.43
CA ALA A 8 -10.13 -3.01 8.33
C ALA A 8 -9.12 -3.39 9.43
N ASP A 9 -9.28 -4.57 10.04
CA ASP A 9 -8.35 -5.12 11.03
C ASP A 9 -7.11 -5.70 10.35
N VAL A 10 -6.21 -4.81 9.90
CA VAL A 10 -5.01 -5.16 9.15
C VAL A 10 -3.80 -4.34 9.57
N ASN A 11 -2.64 -4.98 9.62
CA ASN A 11 -1.37 -4.36 10.04
C ASN A 11 -0.57 -3.76 8.87
N TYR A 12 -1.24 -3.14 7.90
CA TYR A 12 -0.53 -2.46 6.81
C TYR A 12 0.00 -1.11 7.26
N LEU A 13 1.29 -0.87 7.04
CA LEU A 13 1.96 0.38 7.41
C LEU A 13 2.34 1.21 6.19
N TYR A 14 2.38 0.59 5.02
CA TYR A 14 2.80 1.24 3.78
C TYR A 14 1.85 0.90 2.64
N PHE A 15 1.67 1.83 1.72
CA PHE A 15 0.98 1.61 0.45
C PHE A 15 1.74 2.28 -0.69
N VAL A 16 1.59 1.74 -1.90
CA VAL A 16 2.16 2.32 -3.12
C VAL A 16 1.16 2.20 -4.27
N SER A 17 1.06 3.25 -5.11
CA SER A 17 0.23 3.20 -6.32
C SER A 17 0.82 2.21 -7.31
N LYS A 18 -0.04 1.39 -7.94
CA LYS A 18 0.32 0.45 -9.01
C LYS A 18 0.31 1.09 -10.40
N ASN A 19 0.00 2.39 -10.50
CA ASN A 19 -0.19 3.16 -11.74
C ASN A 19 -1.34 2.68 -12.65
N ASP A 20 -2.18 1.76 -12.18
CA ASP A 20 -3.37 1.23 -12.86
C ASP A 20 -4.68 1.63 -12.14
N GLY A 21 -4.61 2.60 -11.22
CA GLY A 21 -5.72 2.99 -10.36
C GLY A 21 -5.90 2.14 -9.10
N THR A 22 -5.03 1.14 -8.87
CA THR A 22 -5.05 0.31 -7.66
C THR A 22 -3.83 0.55 -6.76
N HIS A 23 -3.91 0.07 -5.52
CA HIS A 23 -2.84 0.20 -4.53
C HIS A 23 -2.30 -1.16 -4.12
N TYR A 24 -1.00 -1.21 -3.81
CA TYR A 24 -0.36 -2.33 -3.14
C TYR A 24 -0.03 -1.97 -1.70
N PHE A 25 -0.50 -2.78 -0.74
CA PHE A 25 -0.27 -2.57 0.69
C PHE A 25 0.80 -3.54 1.22
N SER A 26 1.63 -3.07 2.16
CA SER A 26 2.70 -3.86 2.77
C SER A 26 2.87 -3.56 4.26
N ARG A 27 3.33 -4.57 5.01
CA ARG A 27 3.51 -4.50 6.47
C ARG A 27 4.89 -4.00 6.89
N ASP A 28 5.88 -4.12 6.01
CA ASP A 28 7.27 -3.78 6.31
C ASP A 28 7.92 -2.97 5.18
N TYR A 29 8.96 -2.22 5.55
CA TYR A 29 9.68 -1.33 4.65
C TYR A 29 10.38 -2.07 3.49
N LYS A 30 10.89 -3.29 3.71
CA LYS A 30 11.59 -4.05 2.68
C LYS A 30 10.62 -4.47 1.57
N SER A 31 9.42 -4.92 1.94
CA SER A 31 8.34 -5.22 1.01
C SER A 31 7.83 -3.98 0.29
N HIS A 32 7.66 -2.87 1.01
CA HIS A 32 7.26 -1.59 0.43
C HIS A 32 8.26 -1.11 -0.63
N ARG A 33 9.56 -1.11 -0.31
CA ARG A 33 10.64 -0.69 -1.22
C ARG A 33 10.69 -1.54 -2.49
N LYS A 34 10.46 -2.86 -2.38
CA LYS A 34 10.33 -3.74 -3.56
C LYS A 34 9.13 -3.35 -4.42
N ALA A 35 7.99 -3.07 -3.79
CA ALA A 35 6.78 -2.65 -4.49
C ALA A 35 6.97 -1.28 -5.18
N GLN A 36 7.62 -0.32 -4.53
CA GLN A 36 7.98 0.97 -5.11
C GLN A 36 8.86 0.80 -6.36
N MET A 37 9.90 -0.03 -6.28
CA MET A 37 10.74 -0.33 -7.45
C MET A 37 9.96 -1.02 -8.58
N LYS A 38 8.94 -1.80 -8.26
CA LYS A 38 8.11 -2.50 -9.26
C LYS A 38 7.12 -1.57 -9.95
N TYR A 39 6.48 -0.67 -9.21
CA TYR A 39 5.34 0.09 -9.71
C TYR A 39 5.65 1.54 -10.05
N GLN A 40 6.66 2.15 -9.43
CA GLN A 40 6.93 3.60 -9.51
C GLN A 40 8.31 3.94 -10.08
N ARG A 41 9.02 2.97 -10.65
CA ARG A 41 10.25 3.27 -11.40
C ARG A 41 9.87 3.91 -12.74
N SER A 42 10.20 5.20 -12.85
CA SER A 42 10.25 5.96 -14.10
C SER A 42 11.41 5.51 -14.99
#